data_AF-A0A2M6WV76-F1
#
_entry.id   AF-A0A2M6WV76-F1
#
_cell.length_a   1.000
_cell.length_b   1.000
_cell.length_c   1.000
_cell.angle_alpha   90.00
_cell.angle_beta   90.00
_cell.angle_gamma   90.00
#
_symmetry.space_group_name_H-M   'P 1'
#
loop_
_entity.id
_entity.type
_entity.pdbx_description
1 polymer ?
#
loop_
_entity_poly.entity_id
_entity_poly.type
_entity_poly.pdbx_seq_one_letter_code
_entity_poly.pdbx_strand_id
1 'polypeptide(L)'
;MIVANLNKSYNINAMLKNFLIKKMLKSQLKGMPEAEQEKLIGMIEKNPQLFQTIAKEAQIKIKDGKDQMTAMMEVMQNHKEELKKAME
;
A
#
# COMPACT_ATOMS: atom_id res chain seq x y z
N MET A 1 -34.83 -13.13 26.30
CA MET A 1 -33.39 -13.31 26.01
C MET A 1 -33.22 -13.53 24.50
N ILE A 2 -33.50 -12.51 23.68
CA ILE A 2 -33.35 -12.58 22.21
C ILE A 2 -32.84 -11.21 21.72
N VAL A 3 -31.66 -10.81 22.18
CA VAL A 3 -30.93 -9.68 21.58
C VAL A 3 -29.45 -10.02 21.62
N ALA A 4 -29.05 -10.93 20.75
CA ALA A 4 -27.64 -11.18 20.48
C ALA A 4 -27.44 -11.23 18.97
N ASN A 5 -26.64 -10.27 18.50
CA ASN A 5 -25.67 -10.47 17.43
C ASN A 5 -26.14 -10.30 15.96
N LEU A 6 -26.54 -9.07 15.60
CA LEU A 6 -26.62 -8.65 14.19
C LEU A 6 -25.75 -7.42 13.86
N ASN A 7 -24.63 -7.23 14.56
CA ASN A 7 -23.63 -6.21 14.21
C ASN A 7 -22.46 -6.80 13.39
N LYS A 8 -22.78 -7.47 12.28
CA LYS A 8 -21.78 -7.89 11.30
C LYS A 8 -22.22 -7.55 9.87
N SER A 9 -22.60 -6.29 9.65
CA SER A 9 -22.67 -5.73 8.30
C SER A 9 -21.24 -5.61 7.73
N TYR A 10 -20.74 -6.68 7.12
CA TYR A 10 -19.57 -6.60 6.26
C TYR A 10 -19.88 -5.63 5.11
N ASN A 11 -19.15 -4.52 5.07
CA ASN A 11 -19.29 -3.49 4.07
C ASN A 11 -18.86 -4.05 2.69
N ILE A 12 -19.81 -4.46 1.84
CA ILE A 12 -19.56 -4.94 0.46
C ILE A 12 -18.70 -3.93 -0.33
N ASN A 13 -18.87 -2.63 -0.03
CA ASN A 13 -18.05 -1.54 -0.58
C ASN A 13 -16.56 -1.64 -0.23
N ALA A 14 -16.19 -2.11 0.96
CA ALA A 14 -14.80 -2.24 1.38
C ALA A 14 -14.10 -3.40 0.67
N MET A 15 -14.78 -4.54 0.50
CA MET A 15 -14.24 -5.68 -0.25
C MET A 15 -14.02 -5.35 -1.73
N LEU A 16 -15.00 -4.70 -2.37
CA LEU A 16 -14.88 -4.27 -3.77
C LEU A 16 -13.77 -3.23 -3.96
N LYS A 17 -13.63 -2.25 -3.06
CA LYS A 17 -12.54 -1.27 -3.08
C LYS A 17 -11.17 -1.93 -2.93
N ASN A 18 -11.02 -2.85 -1.97
CA ASN A 18 -9.76 -3.57 -1.79
C ASN A 18 -9.41 -4.40 -3.02
N PHE A 19 -10.38 -5.09 -3.63
CA PHE A 19 -10.16 -5.85 -4.86
C PHE A 19 -9.70 -4.97 -6.04
N LEU A 20 -10.32 -3.79 -6.23
CA LEU A 20 -9.93 -2.84 -7.27
C LEU A 20 -8.54 -2.27 -7.05
N ILE A 21 -8.21 -1.88 -5.81
CA ILE A 21 -6.88 -1.38 -5.45
C ILE A 21 -5.83 -2.47 -5.69
N LYS A 22 -6.08 -3.72 -5.25
CA LYS A 22 -5.19 -4.85 -5.53
C LYS A 22 -4.97 -5.07 -7.01
N LYS A 23 -6.03 -5.05 -7.81
CA LYS A 23 -5.93 -5.26 -9.27
C LYS A 23 -5.16 -4.13 -9.97
N MET A 24 -5.35 -2.89 -9.52
CA MET A 24 -4.59 -1.74 -10.01
C MET A 24 -3.11 -1.86 -9.66
N LEU A 25 -2.79 -2.19 -8.40
CA LEU A 25 -1.41 -2.40 -7.95
C LEU A 25 -0.74 -3.54 -8.71
N LYS A 26 -1.40 -4.70 -8.86
CA LYS A 26 -0.89 -5.81 -9.69
C LYS A 26 -0.62 -5.37 -11.13
N SER A 27 -1.46 -4.49 -11.69
CA SER A 27 -1.25 -3.95 -13.03
C SER A 27 -0.05 -2.99 -13.12
N GLN A 28 0.27 -2.25 -12.06
CA GLN A 28 1.45 -1.38 -12.00
C GLN A 28 2.74 -2.16 -11.70
N LEU A 29 2.63 -3.29 -11.03
CA LEU A 29 3.73 -4.20 -10.71
C LEU A 29 3.92 -5.29 -11.79
N LYS A 30 3.36 -5.10 -12.99
CA LYS A 30 3.55 -6.01 -14.14
C LYS A 30 5.05 -6.13 -14.44
N GLY A 31 5.61 -7.31 -14.21
CA GLY A 31 7.04 -7.58 -14.33
C GLY A 31 7.70 -8.09 -13.03
N MET A 32 7.01 -7.95 -11.90
CA MET A 32 7.43 -8.49 -10.61
C MET A 32 6.78 -9.88 -10.37
N PRO A 33 7.47 -10.87 -9.76
CA PRO A 33 6.89 -12.16 -9.39
C PRO A 33 5.64 -12.03 -8.49
N GLU A 34 4.66 -12.91 -8.63
CA GLU A 34 3.40 -12.82 -7.86
C GLU A 34 3.62 -12.79 -6.34
N ALA A 35 4.58 -13.57 -5.84
CA ALA A 35 4.94 -13.60 -4.42
C ALA A 35 5.42 -12.23 -3.90
N GLU A 36 6.17 -11.49 -4.72
CA GLU A 36 6.64 -10.14 -4.37
C GLU A 36 5.52 -9.10 -4.48
N GLN A 37 4.64 -9.25 -5.48
CA GLN A 37 3.45 -8.40 -5.61
C GLN A 37 2.53 -8.54 -4.39
N GLU A 38 2.26 -9.76 -3.95
CA GLU A 38 1.40 -10.01 -2.78
C GLU A 38 2.02 -9.50 -1.49
N LYS A 39 3.35 -9.64 -1.35
CA LYS A 39 4.08 -9.03 -0.23
C LYS A 39 3.93 -7.51 -0.23
N LEU A 40 4.09 -6.85 -1.39
CA LEU A 40 3.94 -5.40 -1.50
C LEU A 40 2.51 -4.94 -1.20
N ILE A 41 1.52 -5.64 -1.75
CA ILE A 41 0.10 -5.40 -1.50
C ILE A 41 -0.19 -5.54 0.00
N GLY A 42 0.30 -6.59 0.65
CA GLY A 42 0.11 -6.79 2.09
C GLY A 42 0.72 -5.67 2.92
N MET A 43 1.89 -5.15 2.53
CA MET A 43 2.49 -3.99 3.19
C MET A 43 1.63 -2.72 3.01
N ILE A 44 1.09 -2.49 1.80
CA ILE A 44 0.18 -1.37 1.51
C ILE A 44 -1.13 -1.50 2.31
N GLU A 45 -1.68 -2.70 2.44
CA GLU A 45 -2.89 -2.94 3.23
C GLU A 45 -2.69 -2.68 4.72
N LYS A 46 -1.50 -2.99 5.26
CA LYS A 46 -1.17 -2.73 6.68
C LYS A 46 -1.08 -1.24 7.00
N ASN A 47 -0.47 -0.43 6.13
CA ASN A 47 -0.36 1.00 6.36
C ASN A 47 -0.53 1.82 5.06
N PRO A 48 -1.77 1.99 4.58
CA PRO A 48 -2.04 2.66 3.30
C PRO A 48 -1.63 4.13 3.31
N GLN A 49 -1.65 4.79 4.47
CA GLN A 49 -1.27 6.20 4.61
C GLN A 49 0.22 6.39 4.36
N LEU A 50 1.06 5.54 4.95
CA LEU A 50 2.51 5.56 4.74
C LEU A 50 2.87 5.39 3.26
N PHE A 51 2.24 4.44 2.57
CA PHE A 51 2.48 4.23 1.14
C PHE A 51 1.98 5.39 0.27
N GLN A 52 0.88 6.05 0.66
CA GLN A 52 0.42 7.25 -0.04
C GLN A 52 1.42 8.41 0.11
N THR A 53 2.00 8.58 1.31
CA THR A 53 3.06 9.57 1.54
C THR A 53 4.30 9.25 0.74
N ILE A 54 4.80 8.00 0.81
CA ILE A 54 5.96 7.54 0.04
C ILE A 54 5.77 7.79 -1.46
N ALA A 55 4.61 7.42 -2.00
CA ALA A 55 4.33 7.60 -3.43
C ALA A 55 4.31 9.09 -3.84
N LYS A 56 3.77 9.97 -2.99
CA LYS A 56 3.77 11.42 -3.24
C LYS A 56 5.18 12.00 -3.20
N GLU A 57 5.93 11.69 -2.15
CA GLU A 57 7.30 12.19 -2.01
C GLU A 57 8.21 11.71 -3.14
N ALA A 58 8.10 10.44 -3.51
CA ALA A 58 8.90 9.90 -4.59
C ALA A 58 8.51 10.53 -5.93
N GLN A 59 7.21 10.76 -6.20
CA GLN A 59 6.80 11.52 -7.38
C GLN A 59 7.32 12.96 -7.38
N ILE A 60 7.36 13.63 -6.23
CA ILE A 60 7.95 14.97 -6.11
C ILE A 60 9.43 14.91 -6.48
N LYS A 61 10.20 13.98 -5.92
CA LYS A 61 11.64 13.81 -6.24
C LYS A 61 11.89 13.45 -7.71
N ILE A 62 11.05 12.62 -8.30
CA ILE A 62 11.14 12.28 -9.73
C ILE A 62 10.87 13.52 -10.60
N LYS A 63 9.85 14.31 -10.24
CA LYS A 63 9.55 15.58 -10.93
C LYS A 63 10.65 16.63 -10.74
N ASP A 64 11.36 16.57 -9.61
CA ASP A 64 12.54 17.38 -9.31
C ASP A 64 13.79 16.94 -10.08
N GLY A 65 13.67 15.94 -10.96
CA GLY A 65 14.72 15.48 -11.85
C GLY A 65 15.55 14.32 -11.30
N LYS A 66 15.21 13.75 -10.15
CA LYS A 66 15.87 12.55 -9.65
C LYS A 66 15.41 11.31 -10.42
N ASP A 67 16.33 10.37 -10.61
CA ASP A 67 16.01 9.06 -11.14
C ASP A 67 15.00 8.33 -10.24
N GLN A 68 14.08 7.56 -10.84
CA GLN A 68 12.99 6.86 -10.15
C GLN A 68 13.51 5.91 -9.06
N MET A 69 14.58 5.17 -9.33
CA MET A 69 15.14 4.23 -8.35
C MET A 69 15.78 4.98 -7.18
N THR A 70 16.48 6.09 -7.48
CA THR A 70 17.09 6.94 -6.45
C THR A 70 16.04 7.61 -5.58
N ALA A 71 15.01 8.20 -6.18
CA ALA A 71 13.90 8.84 -5.49
C ALA A 71 13.18 7.86 -4.57
N MET A 72 12.87 6.65 -5.06
CA MET A 72 12.23 5.62 -4.24
C MET A 72 13.12 5.15 -3.08
N MET A 73 14.41 4.91 -3.32
CA MET A 73 15.32 4.52 -2.25
C MET A 73 15.42 5.58 -1.16
N GLU A 74 15.57 6.85 -1.54
CA GLU A 74 15.69 7.96 -0.60
C GLU A 74 14.43 8.12 0.26
N VAL A 75 13.24 8.03 -0.35
CA VAL A 75 11.97 8.13 0.37
C VAL A 75 11.76 6.91 1.28
N MET A 76 12.05 5.70 0.82
CA MET A 76 12.00 4.50 1.67
C MET A 76 12.99 4.57 2.83
N GLN A 77 14.17 5.16 2.63
CA GLN A 77 15.14 5.39 3.70
C GLN A 77 14.61 6.39 4.73
N ASN A 78 14.01 7.50 4.28
CA ASN A 78 13.40 8.49 5.16
C ASN A 78 12.26 7.91 5.99
N HIS A 79 11.46 7.01 5.40
CA HIS A 79 10.33 6.35 6.06
C HIS A 79 10.68 4.98 6.66
N LYS A 80 11.97 4.62 6.76
CA LYS A 80 12.40 3.28 7.19
C LYS A 80 11.87 2.90 8.58
N GLU A 81 11.85 3.85 9.52
CA GLU A 81 11.33 3.60 10.86
C GLU A 81 9.82 3.36 10.88
N GLU A 82 9.06 4.10 10.08
CA GLU A 82 7.61 3.94 9.97
C GLU A 82 7.26 2.66 9.22
N LEU A 83 8.03 2.30 8.19
CA LEU A 83 7.93 1.02 7.50
C LEU A 83 8.21 -0.13 8.48
N LYS A 84 9.23 0.01 9.34
CA LYS A 84 9.52 -1.00 10.38
C LYS A 84 8.37 -1.14 11.36
N LYS A 85 7.84 -0.02 11.89
CA LYS A 85 6.67 -0.02 12.79
C LYS A 85 5.40 -0.56 12.13
N ALA A 86 5.26 -0.40 10.81
CA ALA A 86 4.14 -0.95 10.05
C ALA A 86 4.28 -2.45 9.76
N MET A 87 5.49 -3.02 9.90
CA MET A 87 5.76 -4.43 9.69
C MET A 87 5.81 -5.26 10.99
N GLU A 88 6.16 -4.64 12.12
CA GLU A 88 6.03 -5.21 13.48
C GLU A 88 4.56 -5.53 13.82
#